data_AF-A0A0K8J753-F1
#
_entry.id   AF-A0A0K8J753-F1
#
_cell.length_a   1.000
_cell.length_b   1.000
_cell.length_c   1.000
_cell.angle_alpha   90.00
_cell.angle_beta   90.00
_cell.angle_gamma   90.00
#
_symmetry.space_group_name_H-M   'P 1'
#
loop_
_entity.id
_entity.type
_entity.pdbx_description
1 polymer ?
#
loop_
_entity_poly.entity_id
_entity_poly.type
_entity_poly.pdbx_seq_one_letter_code
_entity_poly.pdbx_strand_id
1 'polypeptide(L)'
;MEVLEFQLGIPFIDLNEIEIPPDVQRLIPFQLIYRHNVVPVKVERTLLYVAMEDPLNFIAIEDLRMATNYEIVPVISFSDAIKRTINRLYGSQTADKAIQEFQQEKEKSSISSQNLQNISSLEVDSAPIVRLVNSTIEQAALSGASDIHIEPLENEVRVRFRVDGRLQLTQTIPKEAQSAVVTRVKILCGLDIAEKRIPQDGRCDYRFKDKILNLRISVLPTVHGEKIVMRILDKTNFLIPKEKLGFTQENLAKFDELLKNPHGIILVTGPTGSGKSTTLYTMLSELNKVTDNIMTVEDPVEYMIDGLNQVQVNAKAGLTFAGALRAFLRQDPDIIMLGEIRDSETVEVAIRAAITGHLVLSTLHTNDAVSSISRLIDMGVPPYMIAVSLMGIISQRLVRRLCTHCAESYIPPEHEVRFLGLPPGDYYFRKPVGCALCNDTGYKGRIAVHEILIVTKDMRDMIAANMSNNALQEYAINNGMTTLKQESIRLILDGITSFNEVMDITFSI
;
A
#
# COMPACT_ATOMS: atom_id res chain seq x y z
N MET A 1 33.32 16.97 -2.57
CA MET A 1 32.61 17.85 -1.62
C MET A 1 33.57 18.41 -0.58
N GLU A 2 34.36 17.58 0.09
CA GLU A 2 35.46 18.04 0.97
C GLU A 2 36.39 19.07 0.29
N VAL A 3 36.65 18.92 -1.02
CA VAL A 3 37.43 19.88 -1.82
C VAL A 3 36.74 21.24 -2.00
N LEU A 4 35.41 21.27 -2.18
CA LEU A 4 34.62 22.51 -2.36
C LEU A 4 34.42 23.24 -1.02
N GLU A 5 34.21 22.49 0.06
CA GLU A 5 34.11 22.99 1.43
C GLU A 5 35.44 23.64 1.87
N PHE A 6 36.57 22.99 1.58
CA PHE A 6 37.90 23.53 1.88
C PHE A 6 38.27 24.76 1.02
N GLN A 7 37.84 24.80 -0.25
CA GLN A 7 38.19 25.90 -1.18
C GLN A 7 37.31 27.15 -1.01
N LEU A 8 36.04 26.99 -0.61
CA LEU A 8 35.09 28.09 -0.43
C LEU A 8 34.90 28.52 1.03
N GLY A 9 35.29 27.69 2.00
CA GLY A 9 35.08 27.95 3.43
C GLY A 9 33.60 27.89 3.86
N ILE A 10 32.76 27.20 3.08
CA ILE A 10 31.30 27.11 3.29
C ILE A 10 30.96 25.67 3.73
N PRO A 11 30.31 25.48 4.89
CA PRO A 11 30.06 24.15 5.42
C PRO A 11 29.04 23.38 4.57
N PHE A 12 29.25 22.07 4.46
CA PHE A 12 28.29 21.15 3.84
C PHE A 12 27.27 20.66 4.86
N ILE A 13 26.02 20.48 4.42
CA ILE A 13 24.97 19.85 5.24
C ILE A 13 24.21 18.78 4.47
N ASP A 14 24.03 17.61 5.10
CA ASP A 14 23.13 16.59 4.59
C ASP A 14 21.71 16.81 5.14
N LEU A 15 20.82 17.28 4.26
CA LEU A 15 19.42 17.52 4.60
C LEU A 15 18.62 16.25 4.95
N ASN A 16 19.16 15.05 4.70
CA ASN A 16 18.49 13.79 5.04
C ASN A 16 18.70 13.40 6.52
N GLU A 17 19.73 13.95 7.18
CA GLU A 17 20.12 13.59 8.54
C GLU A 17 19.69 14.62 9.59
N ILE A 18 19.06 15.71 9.16
CA ILE A 18 18.66 16.82 10.05
C ILE A 18 17.14 17.00 10.07
N GLU A 19 16.65 17.44 11.23
CA GLU A 19 15.27 17.88 11.40
C GLU A 19 15.23 19.41 11.48
N ILE A 20 14.47 20.03 10.58
CA ILE A 20 14.34 21.48 10.50
C ILE A 20 13.16 21.90 11.38
N PRO A 21 13.35 22.77 12.39
CA PRO A 21 12.27 23.20 13.28
C PRO A 21 11.10 23.88 12.53
N PRO A 22 9.83 23.65 12.90
CA PRO A 22 8.66 24.20 12.19
C PRO A 22 8.61 25.73 12.10
N ASP A 23 9.15 26.42 13.10
CA ASP A 23 9.33 27.86 13.14
C ASP A 23 10.34 28.32 12.09
N VAL A 24 11.46 27.59 11.92
CA VAL A 24 12.48 27.86 10.89
C VAL A 24 11.94 27.60 9.47
N GLN A 25 11.13 26.56 9.30
CA GLN A 25 10.49 26.23 8.02
C GLN A 25 9.63 27.38 7.47
N ARG A 26 9.08 28.23 8.34
CA ARG A 26 8.16 29.33 7.98
C ARG A 26 8.87 30.67 7.75
N LEU A 27 10.18 30.76 8.01
CA LEU A 27 10.90 32.02 7.92
C LEU A 27 11.07 32.50 6.48
N ILE A 28 11.27 31.59 5.53
CA ILE A 28 11.40 31.93 4.13
C ILE A 28 10.03 31.75 3.45
N PRO A 29 9.51 32.78 2.76
CA PRO A 29 8.31 32.63 1.94
C PRO A 29 8.47 31.51 0.91
N PHE A 30 7.48 30.62 0.80
CA PHE A 30 7.52 29.47 -0.10
C PHE A 30 7.87 29.82 -1.55
N GLN A 31 7.41 30.98 -2.02
CA GLN A 31 7.71 31.45 -3.38
C GLN A 31 9.21 31.64 -3.62
N LEU A 32 9.97 32.07 -2.60
CA LEU A 32 11.42 32.22 -2.67
C LEU A 32 12.14 30.88 -2.49
N ILE A 33 11.65 30.01 -1.59
CA ILE A 33 12.13 28.62 -1.44
C ILE A 33 12.12 27.90 -2.80
N TYR A 34 10.99 27.98 -3.51
CA TYR A 34 10.83 27.33 -4.81
C TYR A 34 11.61 28.03 -5.93
N ARG A 35 11.55 29.37 -6.00
CA ARG A 35 12.22 30.15 -7.07
C ARG A 35 13.74 29.94 -7.04
N HIS A 36 14.32 29.96 -5.85
CA HIS A 36 15.77 29.89 -5.67
C HIS A 36 16.26 28.48 -5.36
N ASN A 37 15.36 27.50 -5.24
CA ASN A 37 15.66 26.12 -4.86
C ASN A 37 16.54 26.06 -3.59
N VAL A 38 16.00 26.57 -2.48
CA VAL A 38 16.71 26.70 -1.19
C VAL A 38 15.89 26.13 -0.05
N VAL A 39 16.53 25.72 1.04
CA VAL A 39 15.85 25.20 2.24
C VAL A 39 16.39 25.89 3.50
N PRO A 40 15.56 26.48 4.37
CA PRO A 40 16.02 27.00 5.64
C PRO A 40 16.44 25.83 6.57
N VAL A 41 17.58 25.96 7.24
CA VAL A 41 18.17 24.89 8.04
C VAL A 41 18.03 25.17 9.53
N LYS A 42 18.57 26.30 9.99
CA LYS A 42 18.57 26.71 11.40
C LYS A 42 18.75 28.21 11.51
N VAL A 43 18.42 28.76 12.67
CA VAL A 43 18.70 30.16 13.03
C VAL A 43 19.66 30.20 14.21
N GLU A 44 20.68 31.05 14.13
CA GLU A 44 21.53 31.41 15.26
C GLU A 44 21.56 32.93 15.41
N ARG A 45 20.86 33.44 16.43
CA ARG A 45 20.69 34.89 16.67
C ARG A 45 20.07 35.60 15.47
N THR A 46 20.86 36.30 14.66
CA THR A 46 20.45 37.04 13.45
C THR A 46 20.90 36.38 12.16
N LEU A 47 21.49 35.18 12.25
CA LEU A 47 21.98 34.39 11.12
C LEU A 47 20.97 33.30 10.77
N LEU A 48 20.47 33.30 9.53
CA LEU A 48 19.65 32.24 8.98
C LEU A 48 20.51 31.37 8.05
N TYR A 49 20.72 30.12 8.44
CA TYR A 49 21.44 29.16 7.63
C TYR A 49 20.50 28.59 6.57
N VAL A 50 20.91 28.68 5.31
CA VAL A 50 20.08 28.26 4.16
C VAL A 50 20.88 27.28 3.31
N ALA A 51 20.34 26.08 3.13
CA ALA A 51 20.90 25.09 2.23
C ALA A 51 20.64 25.50 0.79
N MET A 52 21.72 25.62 0.02
CA MET A 52 21.72 26.10 -1.37
C MET A 52 22.53 25.15 -2.25
N GLU A 53 22.09 24.98 -3.49
CA GLU A 53 22.84 24.24 -4.52
C GLU A 53 24.05 25.06 -5.00
N ASP A 54 23.83 26.35 -5.23
CA ASP A 54 24.88 27.33 -5.52
C ASP A 54 24.96 28.35 -4.37
N PRO A 55 25.95 28.22 -3.46
CA PRO A 55 26.12 29.14 -2.34
C PRO A 55 26.65 30.52 -2.77
N LEU A 56 27.05 30.71 -4.04
CA LEU A 56 27.51 31.99 -4.59
C LEU A 56 26.40 32.77 -5.30
N ASN A 57 25.18 32.24 -5.32
CA ASN A 57 24.04 32.91 -5.93
C ASN A 57 23.62 34.15 -5.12
N PHE A 58 24.27 35.27 -5.42
CA PHE A 58 24.07 36.55 -4.73
C PHE A 58 22.62 37.06 -4.83
N ILE A 59 21.93 36.80 -5.94
CA ILE A 59 20.53 37.22 -6.12
C ILE A 59 19.63 36.48 -5.15
N ALA A 60 19.81 35.17 -5.00
CA ALA A 60 19.06 34.38 -4.03
C ALA A 60 19.34 34.84 -2.60
N ILE A 61 20.60 35.08 -2.26
CA ILE A 61 21.02 35.55 -0.93
C ILE A 61 20.36 36.90 -0.58
N GLU A 62 20.37 37.88 -1.49
CA GLU A 62 19.75 39.17 -1.24
C GLU A 62 18.21 39.10 -1.16
N ASP A 63 17.57 38.37 -2.06
CA ASP A 63 16.12 38.19 -2.03
C ASP A 63 15.67 37.57 -0.69
N LEU A 64 16.43 36.59 -0.20
CA LEU A 64 16.17 35.94 1.09
C LEU A 64 16.45 36.87 2.27
N ARG A 65 17.54 37.65 2.24
CA ARG A 65 17.86 38.65 3.27
C ARG A 65 16.74 39.68 3.39
N MET A 66 16.29 40.23 2.26
CA MET A 66 15.20 41.23 2.22
C MET A 66 13.87 40.67 2.73
N ALA A 67 13.54 39.42 2.37
CA ALA A 67 12.28 38.82 2.75
C ALA A 67 12.23 38.37 4.22
N THR A 68 13.36 37.98 4.79
CA THR A 68 13.42 37.39 6.13
C THR A 68 13.90 38.36 7.21
N ASN A 69 14.58 39.46 6.83
CA ASN A 69 15.33 40.35 7.73
C ASN A 69 16.46 39.65 8.53
N TYR A 70 16.91 38.47 8.08
CA TYR A 70 18.07 37.78 8.64
C TYR A 70 19.28 37.91 7.73
N GLU A 71 20.47 37.87 8.31
CA GLU A 71 21.69 37.66 7.53
C GLU A 71 21.75 36.21 7.06
N ILE A 72 21.86 36.01 5.75
CA ILE A 72 21.82 34.68 5.14
C ILE A 72 23.22 34.06 5.16
N VAL A 73 23.34 32.91 5.81
CA VAL A 73 24.54 32.09 5.79
C VAL A 73 24.30 30.91 4.86
N PRO A 74 24.84 30.91 3.63
CA PRO A 74 24.67 29.79 2.73
C PRO A 74 25.40 28.57 3.29
N VAL A 75 24.77 27.40 3.18
CA VAL A 75 25.40 26.09 3.42
C VAL A 75 25.19 25.23 2.19
N ILE A 76 26.17 24.43 1.82
CA ILE A 76 26.10 23.66 0.59
C ILE A 76 25.32 22.37 0.86
N SER A 77 24.37 22.04 -0.02
CA SER A 77 23.73 20.73 -0.01
C SER A 77 23.48 20.24 -1.44
N PHE A 78 23.24 18.94 -1.60
CA PHE A 78 22.97 18.37 -2.91
C PHE A 78 21.62 18.87 -3.46
N SER A 79 21.57 19.22 -4.75
CA SER A 79 20.33 19.66 -5.44
C SER A 79 19.15 18.70 -5.20
N ASP A 80 19.42 17.39 -5.26
CA ASP A 80 18.40 16.36 -5.02
C ASP A 80 17.93 16.32 -3.56
N ALA A 81 18.82 16.57 -2.60
CA ALA A 81 18.47 16.63 -1.17
C ALA A 81 17.61 17.87 -0.87
N ILE A 82 17.94 19.02 -1.49
CA ILE A 82 17.16 20.25 -1.41
C ILE A 82 15.76 20.03 -1.99
N LYS A 83 15.65 19.54 -3.23
CA LYS A 83 14.36 19.27 -3.88
C LYS A 83 13.50 18.27 -3.11
N ARG A 84 14.09 17.19 -2.59
CA ARG A 84 13.39 16.22 -1.73
C ARG A 84 12.85 16.88 -0.46
N THR A 85 13.66 17.71 0.19
CA THR A 85 13.28 18.41 1.41
C THR A 85 12.19 19.43 1.14
N ILE A 86 12.25 20.16 0.01
CA ILE A 86 11.18 21.08 -0.41
C ILE A 86 9.87 20.31 -0.60
N ASN A 87 9.88 19.21 -1.35
CA ASN A 87 8.67 18.42 -1.60
C ASN A 87 8.10 17.78 -0.32
N ARG A 88 8.98 17.38 0.61
CA ARG A 88 8.59 16.81 1.90
C ARG A 88 7.95 17.85 2.82
N LEU A 89 8.57 19.04 2.94
CA LEU A 89 8.14 20.07 3.89
C LEU A 89 7.06 20.99 3.34
N TYR A 90 7.05 21.23 2.03
CA TYR A 90 6.20 22.22 1.37
C TYR A 90 5.39 21.65 0.21
N GLY A 91 5.31 20.32 0.08
CA GLY A 91 4.59 19.68 -1.02
C GLY A 91 3.10 20.10 -1.11
N SER A 92 2.42 20.27 0.03
CA SER A 92 1.05 20.80 0.07
C SER A 92 0.98 22.22 -0.50
N GLN A 93 1.99 23.06 -0.22
CA GLN A 93 2.05 24.44 -0.68
C GLN A 93 2.28 24.56 -2.20
N THR A 94 2.91 23.57 -2.85
CA THR A 94 2.94 23.46 -4.32
C THR A 94 1.54 23.22 -4.90
N ALA A 95 0.75 22.34 -4.29
CA ALA A 95 -0.64 22.10 -4.69
C ALA A 95 -1.52 23.33 -4.41
N ASP A 96 -1.37 23.95 -3.23
CA ASP A 96 -2.07 25.17 -2.85
C ASP A 96 -1.73 26.34 -3.78
N LYS A 97 -0.46 26.48 -4.19
CA LYS A 97 -0.04 27.50 -5.15
C LYS A 97 -0.66 27.25 -6.54
N ALA A 98 -0.71 26.00 -7.00
CA ALA A 98 -1.39 25.66 -8.24
C ALA A 98 -2.89 25.97 -8.16
N ILE A 99 -3.52 25.74 -7.00
CA ILE A 99 -4.91 26.12 -6.73
C ILE A 99 -5.08 27.65 -6.77
N GLN A 100 -4.18 28.41 -6.14
CA GLN A 100 -4.21 29.87 -6.13
C GLN A 100 -3.98 30.46 -7.53
N GLU A 101 -3.03 29.92 -8.31
CA GLU A 101 -2.79 30.33 -9.69
C GLU A 101 -4.03 30.07 -10.57
N PHE A 102 -4.69 28.92 -10.39
CA PHE A 102 -5.95 28.62 -11.08
C PHE A 102 -7.07 29.60 -10.70
N GLN A 103 -7.19 29.94 -9.42
CA GLN A 103 -8.16 30.96 -8.96
C GLN A 103 -7.87 32.33 -9.59
N GLN A 104 -6.60 32.75 -9.64
CA GLN A 104 -6.18 34.02 -10.24
C GLN A 104 -6.39 34.05 -11.77
N GLU A 105 -6.13 32.95 -12.49
CA GLU A 105 -6.42 32.84 -13.94
C GLU A 105 -7.93 32.93 -14.21
N LYS A 106 -8.75 32.38 -13.32
CA LYS A 106 -10.21 32.47 -13.40
C LYS A 106 -10.74 33.87 -13.10
N GLU A 107 -10.16 34.57 -12.12
CA GLU A 107 -10.49 35.97 -11.82
C GLU A 107 -10.09 36.92 -12.96
N LYS A 108 -8.98 36.64 -13.66
CA LYS A 108 -8.57 37.42 -14.85
C LYS A 108 -9.47 37.17 -16.06
N SER A 109 -9.94 35.94 -16.25
CA SER A 109 -10.84 35.57 -17.36
C SER A 109 -12.30 35.98 -17.13
N SER A 110 -12.73 36.19 -15.87
CA SER A 110 -14.06 36.72 -15.55
C SER A 110 -14.19 38.23 -15.76
N ILE A 111 -13.09 39.00 -15.80
CA ILE A 111 -13.10 40.44 -16.12
C ILE A 111 -13.32 40.69 -17.64
N SER A 112 -13.08 39.71 -18.51
CA SER A 112 -13.14 39.86 -19.98
C SER A 112 -14.38 39.27 -20.67
N SER A 113 -15.45 38.91 -19.95
CA SER A 113 -16.50 38.04 -20.52
C SER A 113 -17.93 38.57 -20.36
N GLN A 114 -18.35 39.47 -21.25
CA GLN A 114 -19.76 39.79 -21.50
C GLN A 114 -20.45 38.84 -22.51
N ASN A 115 -19.84 37.68 -22.83
CA ASN A 115 -20.48 36.64 -23.65
C ASN A 115 -20.17 35.25 -23.07
N LEU A 116 -21.09 34.73 -22.25
CA LEU A 116 -21.01 33.42 -21.60
C LEU A 116 -21.94 32.40 -22.27
N GLN A 117 -21.68 32.13 -23.55
CA GLN A 117 -22.10 30.88 -24.19
C GLN A 117 -20.94 30.40 -25.06
N ASN A 118 -20.46 29.18 -24.77
CA ASN A 118 -19.29 28.50 -25.34
C ASN A 118 -17.93 28.86 -24.71
N ILE A 119 -17.72 28.47 -23.45
CA ILE A 119 -16.37 28.16 -22.99
C ILE A 119 -16.04 26.76 -23.53
N SER A 120 -15.30 26.75 -24.63
CA SER A 120 -14.76 25.57 -25.27
C SER A 120 -13.96 24.70 -24.29
N SER A 121 -14.13 23.39 -24.42
CA SER A 121 -13.42 22.31 -23.76
C SER A 121 -11.93 22.21 -24.11
N LEU A 122 -11.25 23.33 -24.37
CA LEU A 122 -9.91 23.40 -24.96
C LEU A 122 -8.87 24.14 -24.10
N GLU A 123 -9.19 24.57 -22.88
CA GLU A 123 -8.22 25.14 -21.92
C GLU A 123 -7.86 24.16 -20.79
N VAL A 124 -7.71 22.87 -21.11
CA VAL A 124 -7.26 21.86 -20.11
C VAL A 124 -5.73 21.75 -20.04
N ASP A 125 -5.03 22.50 -20.90
CA ASP A 125 -3.58 22.71 -20.83
C ASP A 125 -3.20 23.93 -19.97
N SER A 126 -4.05 24.34 -19.01
CA SER A 126 -3.57 25.27 -17.99
C SER A 126 -2.51 24.57 -17.15
N ALA A 127 -1.30 25.11 -17.18
CA ALA A 127 -0.16 24.62 -16.41
C ALA A 127 -0.47 24.35 -14.92
N PRO A 128 -1.38 25.10 -14.24
CA PRO A 128 -1.72 24.84 -12.84
C PRO A 128 -2.44 23.52 -12.59
N ILE A 129 -3.45 23.14 -13.40
CA ILE A 129 -4.21 21.89 -13.17
C ILE A 129 -3.34 20.66 -13.46
N VAL A 130 -2.50 20.75 -14.50
CA VAL A 130 -1.50 19.71 -14.79
C VAL A 130 -0.54 19.54 -13.62
N ARG A 131 -0.02 20.65 -13.06
CA ARG A 131 0.85 20.63 -11.87
C ARG A 131 0.15 20.04 -10.65
N LEU A 132 -1.12 20.39 -10.40
CA LEU A 132 -1.90 19.88 -9.27
C LEU A 132 -2.11 18.37 -9.34
N VAL A 133 -2.50 17.84 -10.50
CA VAL A 133 -2.71 16.40 -10.67
C VAL A 133 -1.38 15.65 -10.55
N ASN A 134 -0.33 16.15 -11.21
CA ASN A 134 1.00 15.55 -11.13
C ASN A 134 1.53 15.56 -9.68
N SER A 135 1.49 16.70 -8.99
CA SER A 135 1.95 16.79 -7.59
C SER A 135 1.18 15.84 -6.67
N THR A 136 -0.13 15.68 -6.88
CA THR A 136 -0.97 14.75 -6.12
C THR A 136 -0.51 13.30 -6.32
N ILE A 137 -0.22 12.88 -7.56
CA ILE A 137 0.28 11.53 -7.87
C ILE A 137 1.67 11.32 -7.26
N GLU A 138 2.55 12.30 -7.38
CA GLU A 138 3.93 12.23 -6.87
C GLU A 138 3.97 12.17 -5.34
N GLN A 139 3.14 12.96 -4.65
CA GLN A 139 3.01 12.90 -3.20
C GLN A 139 2.46 11.56 -2.72
N ALA A 140 1.51 10.97 -3.45
CA ALA A 140 0.99 9.65 -3.13
C ALA A 140 2.08 8.58 -3.26
N ALA A 141 2.91 8.66 -4.31
CA ALA A 141 4.04 7.76 -4.49
C ALA A 141 5.12 7.92 -3.40
N LEU A 142 5.48 9.16 -3.05
CA LEU A 142 6.47 9.45 -2.00
C LEU A 142 5.98 9.04 -0.60
N SER A 143 4.67 9.13 -0.34
CA SER A 143 4.07 8.70 0.93
C SER A 143 3.80 7.19 1.02
N GLY A 144 4.08 6.44 -0.06
CA GLY A 144 3.83 4.99 -0.09
C GLY A 144 2.34 4.62 -0.09
N ALA A 145 1.50 5.47 -0.66
CA ALA A 145 0.07 5.21 -0.76
C ALA A 145 -0.24 4.09 -1.77
N SER A 146 -1.21 3.23 -1.43
CA SER A 146 -1.72 2.20 -2.35
C SER A 146 -2.78 2.76 -3.30
N ASP A 147 -3.58 3.72 -2.84
CA ASP A 147 -4.69 4.29 -3.60
C ASP A 147 -4.79 5.80 -3.35
N ILE A 148 -5.10 6.56 -4.40
CA ILE A 148 -5.48 7.98 -4.36
C ILE A 148 -6.98 8.07 -4.57
N HIS A 149 -7.68 8.75 -3.67
CA HIS A 149 -9.11 9.02 -3.76
C HIS A 149 -9.32 10.51 -3.98
N ILE A 150 -9.99 10.89 -5.08
CA ILE A 150 -10.42 12.26 -5.36
C ILE A 150 -11.95 12.25 -5.38
N GLU A 151 -12.56 12.83 -4.35
CA GLU A 151 -13.98 12.65 -4.03
C GLU A 151 -14.69 14.01 -4.02
N PRO A 152 -15.63 14.25 -4.94
CA PRO A 152 -16.39 15.49 -4.94
C PRO A 152 -17.45 15.47 -3.83
N LEU A 153 -17.46 16.52 -3.02
CA LEU A 153 -18.51 16.85 -2.06
C LEU A 153 -19.31 18.04 -2.58
N GLU A 154 -20.29 18.50 -1.81
CA GLU A 154 -21.14 19.63 -2.20
C GLU A 154 -20.32 20.90 -2.50
N ASN A 155 -19.43 21.28 -1.58
CA ASN A 155 -18.70 22.56 -1.61
C ASN A 155 -17.20 22.45 -1.89
N GLU A 156 -16.64 21.24 -1.92
CA GLU A 156 -15.21 21.00 -2.10
C GLU A 156 -14.96 19.67 -2.80
N VAL A 157 -13.72 19.45 -3.25
CA VAL A 157 -13.24 18.13 -3.66
C VAL A 157 -12.20 17.67 -2.64
N ARG A 158 -12.46 16.53 -2.02
CA ARG A 158 -11.59 15.94 -1.00
C ARG A 158 -10.59 15.00 -1.64
N VAL A 159 -9.31 15.13 -1.31
CA VAL A 159 -8.27 14.18 -1.74
C VAL A 159 -7.76 13.39 -0.53
N ARG A 160 -7.87 12.06 -0.62
CA ARG A 160 -7.39 11.15 0.43
C ARG A 160 -6.44 10.11 -0.15
N PHE A 161 -5.38 9.81 0.57
CA PHE A 161 -4.49 8.69 0.24
C PHE A 161 -4.78 7.50 1.15
N ARG A 162 -4.75 6.29 0.59
CA ARG A 162 -4.71 5.07 1.39
C ARG A 162 -3.26 4.72 1.68
N VAL A 163 -2.81 5.00 2.89
CA VAL A 163 -1.45 4.66 3.36
C VAL A 163 -1.59 3.59 4.43
N ASP A 164 -0.85 2.49 4.25
CA ASP A 164 -0.91 1.32 5.15
C ASP A 164 -2.34 0.83 5.45
N GLY A 165 -3.20 0.84 4.43
CA GLY A 165 -4.58 0.33 4.51
C GLY A 165 -5.62 1.35 4.99
N ARG A 166 -5.22 2.48 5.58
CA ARG A 166 -6.13 3.51 6.09
C ARG A 166 -6.17 4.76 5.21
N LEU A 167 -7.36 5.36 5.08
CA LEU A 167 -7.54 6.60 4.34
C LEU A 167 -7.15 7.80 5.21
N GLN A 168 -6.33 8.68 4.64
CA GLN A 168 -5.84 9.90 5.28
C GLN A 168 -6.20 11.08 4.40
N LEU A 169 -6.78 12.13 5.00
CA LEU A 169 -7.03 13.40 4.29
C LEU A 169 -5.70 14.08 4.01
N THR A 170 -5.41 14.36 2.74
CA THR A 170 -4.14 14.96 2.32
C THR A 170 -4.30 16.42 1.93
N GLN A 171 -5.32 16.72 1.14
CA GLN A 171 -5.63 18.09 0.70
C GLN A 171 -7.10 18.22 0.31
N THR A 172 -7.56 19.45 0.20
CA THR A 172 -8.85 19.79 -0.42
C THR A 172 -8.61 20.67 -1.64
N ILE A 173 -9.45 20.49 -2.66
CA ILE A 173 -9.41 21.23 -3.92
C ILE A 173 -10.71 22.01 -4.03
N PRO A 174 -10.69 23.29 -4.45
CA PRO A 174 -11.91 24.07 -4.65
C PRO A 174 -12.87 23.40 -5.63
N LYS A 175 -14.17 23.52 -5.38
CA LYS A 175 -15.21 22.86 -6.17
C LYS A 175 -15.13 23.22 -7.65
N GLU A 176 -14.69 24.43 -7.96
CA GLU A 176 -14.56 24.98 -9.31
C GLU A 176 -13.50 24.25 -10.14
N ALA A 177 -12.47 23.69 -9.50
CA ALA A 177 -11.39 22.97 -10.18
C ALA A 177 -11.74 21.50 -10.46
N GLN A 178 -12.87 21.00 -9.94
CA GLN A 178 -13.28 19.60 -10.07
C GLN A 178 -13.31 19.13 -11.53
N SER A 179 -13.99 19.87 -12.41
CA SER A 179 -14.16 19.47 -13.81
C SER A 179 -12.83 19.40 -14.55
N ALA A 180 -11.91 20.32 -14.24
CA ALA A 180 -10.58 20.36 -14.82
C ALA A 180 -9.72 19.20 -14.32
N VAL A 181 -9.75 18.88 -13.02
CA VAL A 181 -9.05 17.72 -12.44
C VAL A 181 -9.54 16.42 -13.07
N VAL A 182 -10.87 16.23 -13.16
CA VAL A 182 -11.44 15.02 -13.77
C VAL A 182 -11.03 14.88 -15.22
N THR A 183 -11.10 15.97 -15.98
CA THR A 183 -10.70 15.97 -17.40
C THR A 183 -9.21 15.64 -17.56
N ARG A 184 -8.35 16.24 -16.73
CA ARG A 184 -6.91 15.97 -16.75
C ARG A 184 -6.60 14.50 -16.47
N VAL A 185 -7.27 13.88 -15.49
CA VAL A 185 -7.10 12.46 -15.20
C VAL A 185 -7.61 11.58 -16.35
N LYS A 186 -8.74 11.92 -16.96
CA LYS A 186 -9.27 11.19 -18.13
C LYS A 186 -8.30 11.25 -19.31
N ILE A 187 -7.71 12.41 -19.59
CA ILE A 187 -6.67 12.57 -20.62
C ILE A 187 -5.45 11.70 -20.32
N LEU A 188 -4.97 11.69 -19.06
CA LEU A 188 -3.79 10.92 -18.65
C LEU A 188 -3.91 9.44 -19.03
N CYS A 189 -5.12 8.88 -18.99
CA CYS A 189 -5.35 7.45 -19.12
C CYS A 189 -6.29 7.07 -20.28
N GLY A 190 -6.44 7.98 -21.24
CA GLY A 190 -7.17 7.73 -22.48
C GLY A 190 -8.66 7.43 -22.30
N LEU A 191 -9.30 8.02 -21.29
CA LEU A 191 -10.72 7.86 -21.00
C LEU A 191 -11.57 8.89 -21.78
N ASP A 192 -12.85 8.59 -21.98
CA ASP A 192 -13.79 9.47 -22.67
C ASP A 192 -14.19 10.67 -21.78
N ILE A 193 -13.76 11.86 -22.20
CA ILE A 193 -14.01 13.14 -21.52
C ILE A 193 -15.48 13.56 -21.62
N ALA A 194 -16.12 13.25 -22.75
CA ALA A 194 -17.49 13.65 -23.02
C ALA A 194 -18.49 12.81 -22.21
N GLU A 195 -18.18 11.54 -22.00
CA GLU A 195 -19.01 10.66 -21.19
C GLU A 195 -18.77 10.87 -19.69
N LYS A 196 -19.84 11.16 -18.93
CA LYS A 196 -19.81 11.47 -17.49
C LYS A 196 -20.89 10.75 -16.69
N ARG A 197 -21.70 9.91 -17.35
CA ARG A 197 -22.92 9.30 -16.80
C ARG A 197 -22.74 7.83 -16.45
N ILE A 198 -21.69 7.20 -16.96
CA ILE A 198 -21.33 5.80 -16.69
C ILE A 198 -19.94 5.70 -16.08
N PRO A 199 -19.66 4.63 -15.29
CA PRO A 199 -18.32 4.36 -14.80
C PRO A 199 -17.33 4.13 -15.96
N GLN A 200 -16.09 4.55 -15.78
CA GLN A 200 -15.00 4.32 -16.72
C GLN A 200 -13.76 3.83 -15.99
N ASP A 201 -13.10 2.81 -16.54
CA ASP A 201 -11.86 2.25 -16.00
C ASP A 201 -10.74 2.36 -17.02
N GLY A 202 -9.53 2.66 -16.55
CA GLY A 202 -8.34 2.83 -17.39
C GLY A 202 -7.07 2.32 -16.72
N ARG A 203 -6.03 2.15 -17.53
CA ARG A 203 -4.66 1.90 -17.07
C ARG A 203 -3.72 2.85 -17.80
N CYS A 204 -2.72 3.35 -17.09
CA CYS A 204 -1.74 4.30 -17.64
C CYS A 204 -0.42 4.20 -16.89
N ASP A 205 0.67 4.38 -17.62
CA ASP A 205 2.01 4.50 -17.04
C ASP A 205 2.31 5.97 -16.75
N TYR A 206 2.61 6.28 -15.49
CA TYR A 206 3.06 7.60 -15.05
C TYR A 206 4.55 7.55 -14.73
N ARG A 207 5.37 8.31 -15.46
CA ARG A 207 6.80 8.38 -15.20
C ARG A 207 7.08 9.37 -14.08
N PHE A 208 7.64 8.87 -12.98
CA PHE A 208 8.06 9.66 -11.84
C PHE A 208 9.54 9.40 -11.54
N LYS A 209 10.41 10.38 -11.84
CA LYS A 209 11.87 10.22 -11.79
C LYS A 209 12.31 9.02 -12.66
N ASP A 210 13.13 8.13 -12.13
CA ASP A 210 13.56 6.89 -12.78
C ASP A 210 12.59 5.72 -12.58
N LYS A 211 11.43 5.97 -11.94
CA LYS A 211 10.39 4.95 -11.73
C LYS A 211 9.23 5.13 -12.70
N ILE A 212 8.68 4.01 -13.14
CA ILE A 212 7.42 3.96 -13.90
C ILE A 212 6.34 3.45 -12.94
N LEU A 213 5.40 4.33 -12.58
CA LEU A 213 4.23 3.97 -11.78
C LEU A 213 3.14 3.46 -12.71
N ASN A 214 2.69 2.23 -12.51
CA ASN A 214 1.54 1.70 -13.23
C ASN A 214 0.27 2.10 -12.47
N LEU A 215 -0.57 2.93 -13.06
CA LEU A 215 -1.80 3.41 -12.44
C LEU A 215 -3.00 2.65 -13.02
N ARG A 216 -3.87 2.16 -12.14
CA ARG A 216 -5.22 1.71 -12.52
C ARG A 216 -6.22 2.73 -12.01
N ILE A 217 -6.98 3.31 -12.93
CA ILE A 217 -7.93 4.39 -12.63
C ILE A 217 -9.35 3.87 -12.77
N SER A 218 -10.22 4.28 -11.86
CA SER A 218 -11.66 4.14 -11.96
C SER A 218 -12.31 5.50 -11.72
N VAL A 219 -13.19 5.90 -12.64
CA VAL A 219 -13.97 7.14 -12.58
C VAL A 219 -15.44 6.75 -12.45
N LEU A 220 -16.09 7.20 -11.38
CA LEU A 220 -17.46 6.85 -11.03
C LEU A 220 -18.31 8.12 -10.89
N PRO A 221 -19.42 8.27 -11.65
CA PRO A 221 -20.37 9.35 -11.45
C PRO A 221 -21.01 9.29 -10.06
N THR A 222 -21.05 10.43 -9.35
CA THR A 222 -21.72 10.59 -8.05
C THR A 222 -22.60 11.84 -8.06
N VAL A 223 -23.37 12.05 -6.99
CA VAL A 223 -24.32 13.19 -6.85
C VAL A 223 -23.65 14.55 -7.08
N HIS A 224 -22.41 14.72 -6.61
CA HIS A 224 -21.68 15.99 -6.72
C HIS A 224 -20.64 15.98 -7.86
N GLY A 225 -20.73 15.00 -8.77
CA GLY A 225 -19.91 14.81 -9.95
C GLY A 225 -19.01 13.57 -9.88
N GLU A 226 -17.97 13.48 -10.70
CA GLU A 226 -17.20 12.24 -10.86
C GLU A 226 -16.18 12.03 -9.74
N LYS A 227 -16.28 10.90 -9.03
CA LYS A 227 -15.28 10.40 -8.08
C LYS A 227 -14.21 9.63 -8.83
N ILE A 228 -12.95 9.84 -8.46
CA ILE A 228 -11.81 9.16 -9.05
C ILE A 228 -11.10 8.34 -7.98
N VAL A 229 -10.74 7.11 -8.33
CA VAL A 229 -9.80 6.28 -7.56
C VAL A 229 -8.66 5.89 -8.47
N MET A 230 -7.43 6.15 -8.06
CA MET A 230 -6.21 5.70 -8.75
C MET A 230 -5.45 4.75 -7.85
N ARG A 231 -5.34 3.48 -8.24
CA ARG A 231 -4.48 2.51 -7.57
C ARG A 231 -3.07 2.58 -8.14
N ILE A 232 -2.09 2.75 -7.26
CA ILE A 232 -0.67 2.79 -7.62
C ILE A 232 -0.12 1.36 -7.53
N LEU A 233 0.28 0.80 -8.66
CA LEU A 233 0.96 -0.49 -8.75
C LEU A 233 2.47 -0.22 -8.87
N ASP A 234 3.18 -0.36 -7.75
CA ASP A 234 4.65 -0.32 -7.76
C ASP A 234 5.19 -1.70 -8.17
N LYS A 235 5.67 -1.81 -9.41
CA LYS A 235 6.28 -3.04 -9.94
C LYS A 235 7.60 -3.40 -9.28
N THR A 236 8.26 -2.49 -8.55
CA THR A 236 9.64 -2.70 -8.08
C THR A 236 9.76 -3.46 -6.76
N ASN A 237 8.67 -3.66 -6.01
CA ASN A 237 8.72 -4.17 -4.62
C ASN A 237 7.74 -5.34 -4.33
N PHE A 238 7.22 -6.04 -5.34
CA PHE A 238 6.19 -7.06 -5.12
C PHE A 238 6.71 -8.41 -4.59
N LEU A 239 7.92 -8.81 -5.01
CA LEU A 239 8.57 -10.04 -4.53
C LEU A 239 9.24 -9.79 -3.18
N ILE A 240 8.52 -10.12 -2.12
CA ILE A 240 9.02 -10.04 -0.75
C ILE A 240 9.66 -11.39 -0.40
N PRO A 241 10.95 -11.44 0.00
CA PRO A 241 11.55 -12.67 0.51
C PRO A 241 10.78 -13.20 1.72
N LYS A 242 10.68 -14.53 1.86
CA LYS A 242 9.88 -15.16 2.93
C LYS A 242 10.29 -14.71 4.34
N GLU A 243 11.57 -14.37 4.55
CA GLU A 243 12.10 -13.84 5.81
C GLU A 243 11.52 -12.48 6.18
N LYS A 244 11.02 -11.72 5.19
CA LYS A 244 10.42 -10.39 5.36
C LYS A 244 8.89 -10.42 5.46
N LEU A 245 8.25 -11.58 5.29
CA LEU A 245 6.79 -11.70 5.42
C LEU A 245 6.32 -11.56 6.87
N GLY A 246 7.20 -11.78 7.86
CA GLY A 246 6.86 -11.68 9.28
C GLY A 246 6.48 -13.01 9.92
N PHE A 247 6.94 -14.14 9.37
CA PHE A 247 6.84 -15.43 10.04
C PHE A 247 7.70 -15.47 11.32
N THR A 248 7.19 -16.15 12.35
CA THR A 248 8.04 -16.68 13.42
C THR A 248 8.93 -17.79 12.88
N GLN A 249 9.99 -18.17 13.59
CA GLN A 249 10.81 -19.32 13.18
C GLN A 249 9.98 -20.60 13.04
N GLU A 250 9.02 -20.80 13.94
CA GLU A 250 8.11 -21.95 13.90
C GLU A 250 7.18 -21.91 12.68
N ASN A 251 6.56 -20.75 12.41
CA ASN A 251 5.68 -20.61 11.25
C ASN A 251 6.46 -20.67 9.94
N LEU A 252 7.71 -20.20 9.91
CA LEU A 252 8.59 -20.32 8.75
C LEU A 252 8.93 -21.78 8.47
N ALA A 253 9.19 -22.58 9.51
CA ALA A 253 9.41 -24.02 9.35
C ALA A 253 8.16 -24.74 8.80
N LYS A 254 6.96 -24.39 9.28
CA LYS A 254 5.68 -24.90 8.74
C LYS A 254 5.45 -24.47 7.30
N PHE A 255 5.78 -23.22 6.96
CA PHE A 255 5.71 -22.72 5.59
C PHE A 255 6.63 -23.53 4.66
N ASP A 256 7.89 -23.74 5.06
CA ASP A 256 8.85 -24.55 4.30
C ASP A 256 8.44 -26.03 4.22
N GLU A 257 7.77 -26.58 5.24
CA GLU A 257 7.19 -27.92 5.22
C GLU A 257 6.07 -28.03 4.18
N LEU A 258 5.17 -27.03 4.12
CA LEU A 258 4.09 -27.01 3.14
C LEU A 258 4.62 -27.04 1.71
N LEU A 259 5.65 -26.26 1.41
CA LEU A 259 6.26 -26.18 0.08
C LEU A 259 6.99 -27.46 -0.36
N LYS A 260 7.27 -28.40 0.55
CA LYS A 260 7.87 -29.70 0.21
C LYS A 260 6.86 -30.73 -0.28
N ASN A 261 5.56 -30.46 -0.17
CA ASN A 261 4.54 -31.40 -0.63
C ASN A 261 4.56 -31.49 -2.16
N PRO A 262 4.65 -32.71 -2.74
CA PRO A 262 4.66 -32.88 -4.19
C PRO A 262 3.27 -32.64 -4.81
N HIS A 263 2.20 -32.81 -4.04
CA HIS A 263 0.83 -32.62 -4.48
C HIS A 263 -0.08 -32.28 -3.30
N GLY A 264 -1.30 -31.83 -3.60
CA GLY A 264 -2.27 -31.42 -2.60
C GLY A 264 -2.62 -29.94 -2.71
N ILE A 265 -3.52 -29.45 -1.86
CA ILE A 265 -3.95 -28.06 -1.82
C ILE A 265 -3.30 -27.35 -0.63
N ILE A 266 -2.73 -26.18 -0.88
CA ILE A 266 -2.34 -25.21 0.15
C ILE A 266 -3.16 -23.94 -0.05
N LEU A 267 -3.85 -23.50 1.00
CA LEU A 267 -4.70 -22.32 0.96
C LEU A 267 -4.09 -21.17 1.75
N VAL A 268 -4.04 -19.98 1.15
CA VAL A 268 -3.76 -18.74 1.88
C VAL A 268 -5.08 -17.99 2.08
N THR A 269 -5.44 -17.71 3.32
CA THR A 269 -6.78 -17.18 3.65
C THR A 269 -6.72 -15.87 4.43
N GLY A 270 -7.83 -15.15 4.40
CA GLY A 270 -7.98 -13.85 5.04
C GLY A 270 -8.81 -12.86 4.21
N PRO A 271 -9.16 -11.70 4.78
CA PRO A 271 -9.96 -10.69 4.12
C PRO A 271 -9.20 -10.02 2.97
N THR A 272 -9.89 -9.12 2.26
CA THR A 272 -9.26 -8.27 1.25
C THR A 272 -8.17 -7.41 1.89
N GLY A 273 -6.99 -7.35 1.25
CA GLY A 273 -5.88 -6.55 1.75
C GLY A 273 -5.07 -7.19 2.88
N SER A 274 -5.29 -8.46 3.23
CA SER A 274 -4.47 -9.18 4.23
C SER A 274 -3.10 -9.64 3.71
N GLY A 275 -2.76 -9.39 2.44
CA GLY A 275 -1.47 -9.77 1.84
C GLY A 275 -1.41 -11.17 1.25
N LYS A 276 -2.55 -11.85 1.03
CA LYS A 276 -2.60 -13.22 0.47
C LYS A 276 -1.81 -13.38 -0.83
N SER A 277 -2.03 -12.48 -1.79
CA SER A 277 -1.35 -12.52 -3.09
C SER A 277 0.16 -12.36 -2.93
N THR A 278 0.62 -11.52 -2.00
CA THR A 278 2.06 -11.36 -1.71
C THR A 278 2.68 -12.65 -1.18
N THR A 279 2.00 -13.32 -0.25
CA THR A 279 2.44 -14.61 0.29
C THR A 279 2.42 -15.70 -0.79
N LEU A 280 1.36 -15.77 -1.61
CA LEU A 280 1.29 -16.71 -2.73
C LEU A 280 2.40 -16.49 -3.76
N TYR A 281 2.68 -15.25 -4.12
CA TYR A 281 3.77 -14.93 -5.05
C TYR A 281 5.14 -15.27 -4.46
N THR A 282 5.30 -15.15 -3.14
CA THR A 282 6.51 -15.61 -2.44
C THR A 282 6.63 -17.13 -2.53
N MET A 283 5.53 -17.87 -2.28
CA MET A 283 5.51 -19.34 -2.44
C MET A 283 5.87 -19.76 -3.86
N LEU A 284 5.29 -19.10 -4.87
CA LEU A 284 5.60 -19.34 -6.27
C LEU A 284 7.07 -19.07 -6.60
N SER A 285 7.64 -17.99 -6.08
CA SER A 285 9.06 -17.67 -6.27
C SER A 285 9.99 -18.71 -5.64
N GLU A 286 9.65 -19.25 -4.47
CA GLU A 286 10.43 -20.31 -3.81
C GLU A 286 10.36 -21.65 -4.56
N LEU A 287 9.22 -21.91 -5.22
CA LEU A 287 9.00 -23.12 -6.01
C LEU A 287 9.51 -23.01 -7.45
N ASN A 288 9.81 -21.80 -7.94
CA ASN A 288 10.19 -21.53 -9.33
C ASN A 288 11.54 -22.15 -9.69
N LYS A 289 11.50 -23.40 -10.14
CA LYS A 289 12.65 -24.15 -10.66
C LYS A 289 12.42 -24.48 -12.11
N VAL A 290 13.49 -24.49 -12.89
CA VAL A 290 13.46 -24.83 -14.33
C VAL A 290 12.92 -26.24 -14.59
N THR A 291 12.93 -27.12 -13.58
CA THR A 291 12.41 -28.50 -13.67
C THR A 291 10.90 -28.59 -13.55
N ASP A 292 10.24 -27.56 -13.02
CA ASP A 292 8.84 -27.63 -12.62
C ASP A 292 8.00 -26.71 -13.52
N ASN A 293 6.95 -27.22 -14.12
CA ASN A 293 6.02 -26.43 -14.93
C ASN A 293 4.96 -25.77 -14.02
N ILE A 294 5.09 -24.47 -13.82
CA ILE A 294 4.20 -23.69 -12.96
C ILE A 294 3.22 -22.87 -13.81
N MET A 295 1.92 -23.09 -13.58
CA MET A 295 0.85 -22.38 -14.28
C MET A 295 -0.08 -21.64 -13.32
N THR A 296 -0.41 -20.39 -13.61
CA THR A 296 -1.31 -19.58 -12.77
C THR A 296 -2.52 -19.09 -13.55
N VAL A 297 -3.68 -19.00 -12.90
CA VAL A 297 -4.84 -18.23 -13.40
C VAL A 297 -5.26 -17.17 -12.39
N GLU A 298 -5.35 -15.92 -12.83
CA GLU A 298 -5.50 -14.75 -11.97
C GLU A 298 -6.49 -13.72 -12.55
N ASP A 299 -7.09 -12.87 -11.70
CA ASP A 299 -8.05 -11.83 -12.13
C ASP A 299 -7.84 -10.50 -11.36
N PRO A 300 -6.93 -9.61 -11.82
CA PRO A 300 -5.99 -9.76 -12.93
C PRO A 300 -4.64 -10.38 -12.47
N VAL A 301 -3.71 -10.58 -13.41
CA VAL A 301 -2.29 -10.82 -13.07
C VAL A 301 -1.72 -9.52 -12.49
N GLU A 302 -1.29 -9.57 -11.23
CA GLU A 302 -0.79 -8.38 -10.50
C GLU A 302 0.67 -8.07 -10.84
N TYR A 303 1.49 -9.11 -10.99
CA TYR A 303 2.91 -9.00 -11.35
C TYR A 303 3.36 -10.18 -12.20
N MET A 304 4.27 -9.94 -13.15
CA MET A 304 4.81 -10.99 -14.01
C MET A 304 6.08 -11.57 -13.37
N ILE A 305 6.04 -12.85 -12.99
CA ILE A 305 7.18 -13.60 -12.49
C ILE A 305 7.83 -14.32 -13.67
N ASP A 306 9.12 -14.05 -13.89
CA ASP A 306 9.88 -14.75 -14.92
C ASP A 306 9.95 -16.26 -14.63
N GLY A 307 9.80 -17.08 -15.68
CA GLY A 307 9.74 -18.54 -15.58
C GLY A 307 8.35 -19.14 -15.31
N LEU A 308 7.32 -18.33 -15.02
CA LEU A 308 5.95 -18.81 -14.79
C LEU A 308 5.04 -18.59 -16.00
N ASN A 309 4.10 -19.52 -16.21
CA ASN A 309 3.03 -19.38 -17.20
C ASN A 309 1.78 -18.75 -16.55
N GLN A 310 1.66 -17.42 -16.61
CA GLN A 310 0.56 -16.70 -15.95
C GLN A 310 -0.57 -16.35 -16.93
N VAL A 311 -1.78 -16.83 -16.63
CA VAL A 311 -2.99 -16.61 -17.42
C VAL A 311 -3.92 -15.64 -16.70
N GLN A 312 -4.38 -14.62 -17.41
CA GLN A 312 -5.41 -13.72 -16.88
C GLN A 312 -6.81 -14.21 -17.28
N VAL A 313 -7.75 -14.23 -16.34
CA VAL A 313 -9.17 -14.45 -16.60
C VAL A 313 -9.67 -13.49 -17.67
N ASN A 314 -10.45 -14.00 -18.62
CA ASN A 314 -11.07 -13.21 -19.67
C ASN A 314 -12.54 -13.63 -19.81
N ALA A 315 -13.39 -13.08 -18.95
CA ALA A 315 -14.82 -13.36 -18.92
C ALA A 315 -15.51 -13.04 -20.26
N LYS A 316 -15.06 -11.99 -20.99
CA LYS A 316 -15.63 -11.63 -22.30
C LYS A 316 -15.39 -12.70 -23.37
N ALA A 317 -14.25 -13.39 -23.30
CA ALA A 317 -13.92 -14.51 -24.18
C ALA A 317 -14.37 -15.88 -23.63
N GLY A 318 -14.97 -15.92 -22.43
CA GLY A 318 -15.39 -17.16 -21.76
C GLY A 318 -14.27 -17.90 -21.01
N LEU A 319 -13.09 -17.31 -20.84
CA LEU A 319 -11.99 -17.91 -20.08
C LEU A 319 -12.17 -17.63 -18.57
N THR A 320 -12.81 -18.56 -17.86
CA THR A 320 -13.05 -18.51 -16.40
C THR A 320 -11.96 -19.24 -15.61
N PHE A 321 -11.95 -19.11 -14.27
CA PHE A 321 -11.05 -19.87 -13.38
C PHE A 321 -11.15 -21.38 -13.61
N ALA A 322 -12.35 -21.96 -13.52
CA ALA A 322 -12.58 -23.37 -13.76
C ALA A 322 -12.21 -23.79 -15.20
N GLY A 323 -12.49 -22.95 -16.20
CA GLY A 323 -12.11 -23.20 -17.59
C GLY A 323 -10.60 -23.26 -17.80
N ALA A 324 -9.87 -22.29 -17.25
CA ALA A 324 -8.40 -22.25 -17.29
C ALA A 324 -7.78 -23.44 -16.56
N LEU A 325 -8.25 -23.75 -15.35
CA LEU A 325 -7.77 -24.90 -14.57
C LEU A 325 -7.96 -26.23 -15.32
N ARG A 326 -9.12 -26.44 -15.97
CA ARG A 326 -9.32 -27.62 -16.83
C ARG A 326 -8.38 -27.65 -18.02
N ALA A 327 -7.96 -26.49 -18.54
CA ALA A 327 -6.98 -26.42 -19.62
C ALA A 327 -5.58 -26.76 -19.11
N PHE A 328 -5.20 -26.29 -17.92
CA PHE A 328 -3.91 -26.59 -17.29
C PHE A 328 -3.69 -28.08 -17.13
N LEU A 329 -4.70 -28.86 -16.76
CA LEU A 329 -4.57 -30.33 -16.66
C LEU A 329 -4.20 -31.04 -17.98
N ARG A 330 -4.18 -30.35 -19.12
CA ARG A 330 -3.69 -30.85 -20.43
C ARG A 330 -2.40 -30.16 -20.88
N GLN A 331 -1.75 -29.43 -19.99
CA GLN A 331 -0.51 -28.69 -20.23
C GLN A 331 0.66 -29.24 -19.41
N ASP A 332 0.50 -30.44 -18.83
CA ASP A 332 1.52 -31.11 -18.01
C ASP A 332 2.09 -30.23 -16.88
N PRO A 333 1.25 -29.62 -16.01
CA PRO A 333 1.74 -28.78 -14.92
C PRO A 333 2.20 -29.64 -13.74
N ASP A 334 3.20 -29.17 -13.00
CA ASP A 334 3.55 -29.72 -11.68
C ASP A 334 2.83 -28.94 -10.58
N ILE A 335 2.80 -27.61 -10.73
CA ILE A 335 2.25 -26.68 -9.75
C ILE A 335 1.22 -25.78 -10.44
N ILE A 336 0.06 -25.66 -9.82
CA ILE A 336 -1.04 -24.82 -10.29
C ILE A 336 -1.37 -23.78 -9.23
N MET A 337 -1.44 -22.50 -9.61
CA MET A 337 -1.95 -21.45 -8.75
C MET A 337 -3.27 -20.89 -9.28
N LEU A 338 -4.28 -20.86 -8.40
CA LEU A 338 -5.55 -20.20 -8.64
C LEU A 338 -5.56 -18.91 -7.81
N GLY A 339 -5.82 -17.77 -8.45
CA GLY A 339 -5.88 -16.49 -7.73
C GLY A 339 -6.84 -16.53 -6.53
N GLU A 340 -7.96 -17.24 -6.69
CA GLU A 340 -8.92 -17.53 -5.64
C GLU A 340 -9.88 -18.66 -6.01
N ILE A 341 -10.51 -19.26 -5.00
CA ILE A 341 -11.63 -20.19 -5.17
C ILE A 341 -12.92 -19.50 -4.70
N ARG A 342 -13.83 -19.20 -5.63
CA ARG A 342 -15.11 -18.51 -5.35
C ARG A 342 -16.33 -19.41 -5.40
N ASP A 343 -16.30 -20.44 -6.23
CA ASP A 343 -17.47 -21.26 -6.57
C ASP A 343 -17.17 -22.77 -6.47
N SER A 344 -18.26 -23.54 -6.41
CA SER A 344 -18.24 -25.01 -6.28
C SER A 344 -17.55 -25.70 -7.47
N GLU A 345 -17.67 -25.12 -8.66
CA GLU A 345 -17.06 -25.65 -9.88
C GLU A 345 -15.52 -25.58 -9.80
N THR A 346 -14.98 -24.43 -9.41
CA THR A 346 -13.54 -24.20 -9.31
C THR A 346 -12.92 -25.07 -8.22
N VAL A 347 -13.57 -25.18 -7.04
CA VAL A 347 -13.05 -26.03 -5.95
C VAL A 347 -13.08 -27.51 -6.31
N GLU A 348 -14.11 -27.98 -7.03
CA GLU A 348 -14.21 -29.37 -7.45
C GLU A 348 -13.04 -29.75 -8.38
N VAL A 349 -12.74 -28.91 -9.36
CA VAL A 349 -11.63 -29.16 -10.28
C VAL A 349 -10.29 -29.05 -9.55
N ALA A 350 -10.13 -28.12 -8.61
CA ALA A 350 -8.91 -27.96 -7.81
C ALA A 350 -8.61 -29.20 -6.96
N ILE A 351 -9.63 -29.77 -6.31
CA ILE A 351 -9.51 -30.99 -5.52
C ILE A 351 -9.14 -32.19 -6.39
N ARG A 352 -9.75 -32.33 -7.57
CA ARG A 352 -9.38 -33.38 -8.50
C ARG A 352 -7.93 -33.25 -8.94
N ALA A 353 -7.48 -32.04 -9.31
CA ALA A 353 -6.09 -31.78 -9.67
C ALA A 353 -5.12 -32.18 -8.55
N ALA A 354 -5.44 -31.79 -7.31
CA ALA A 354 -4.64 -32.11 -6.14
C ALA A 354 -4.54 -33.62 -5.87
N ILE A 355 -5.65 -34.35 -6.01
CA ILE A 355 -5.68 -35.81 -5.85
C ILE A 355 -4.93 -36.52 -6.98
N THR A 356 -4.95 -35.97 -8.20
CA THR A 356 -4.23 -36.55 -9.36
C THR A 356 -2.75 -36.15 -9.42
N GLY A 357 -2.17 -35.66 -8.33
CA GLY A 357 -0.72 -35.49 -8.20
C GLY A 357 -0.19 -34.08 -8.48
N HIS A 358 -1.03 -33.05 -8.50
CA HIS A 358 -0.59 -31.66 -8.67
C HIS A 358 -0.53 -30.92 -7.34
N LEU A 359 0.43 -30.02 -7.17
CA LEU A 359 0.41 -29.06 -6.07
C LEU A 359 -0.45 -27.86 -6.47
N VAL A 360 -1.52 -27.60 -5.73
CA VAL A 360 -2.46 -26.52 -6.00
C VAL A 360 -2.35 -25.45 -4.90
N LEU A 361 -2.00 -24.23 -5.29
CA LEU A 361 -1.98 -23.06 -4.43
C LEU A 361 -3.22 -22.21 -4.71
N SER A 362 -3.92 -21.74 -3.68
CA SER A 362 -5.07 -20.85 -3.89
C SER A 362 -5.37 -19.96 -2.69
N THR A 363 -6.34 -19.05 -2.86
CA THR A 363 -6.88 -18.23 -1.77
C THR A 363 -8.35 -18.49 -1.48
N LEU A 364 -8.72 -18.27 -0.21
CA LEU A 364 -10.11 -18.13 0.25
C LEU A 364 -10.28 -16.87 1.10
N HIS A 365 -11.53 -16.44 1.22
CA HIS A 365 -11.94 -15.33 2.08
C HIS A 365 -12.62 -15.86 3.34
N THR A 366 -11.81 -16.33 4.30
CA THR A 366 -12.24 -16.80 5.62
C THR A 366 -11.47 -16.07 6.72
N ASN A 367 -12.00 -16.13 7.95
CA ASN A 367 -11.45 -15.36 9.05
C ASN A 367 -10.24 -16.04 9.70
N ASP A 368 -10.21 -17.37 9.71
CA ASP A 368 -9.20 -18.20 10.37
C ASP A 368 -8.91 -19.46 9.54
N ALA A 369 -7.91 -20.24 9.97
CA ALA A 369 -7.52 -21.43 9.24
C ALA A 369 -8.64 -22.48 9.25
N VAL A 370 -9.22 -22.79 10.41
CA VAL A 370 -10.20 -23.88 10.58
C VAL A 370 -11.51 -23.60 9.84
N SER A 371 -12.02 -22.36 9.87
CA SER A 371 -13.24 -21.98 9.13
C SER A 371 -13.11 -22.14 7.61
N SER A 372 -11.88 -22.21 7.09
CA SER A 372 -11.62 -22.53 5.68
C SER A 372 -12.05 -23.96 5.33
N ILE A 373 -11.94 -24.90 6.27
CA ILE A 373 -12.40 -26.28 6.08
C ILE A 373 -13.93 -26.28 5.95
N SER A 374 -14.64 -25.60 6.85
CA SER A 374 -16.11 -25.47 6.75
C SER A 374 -16.53 -24.78 5.47
N ARG A 375 -15.79 -23.76 5.02
CA ARG A 375 -16.07 -23.07 3.77
C ARG A 375 -16.00 -24.00 2.57
N LEU A 376 -15.03 -24.92 2.53
CA LEU A 376 -14.96 -25.95 1.48
C LEU A 376 -16.18 -26.88 1.52
N ILE A 377 -16.63 -27.28 2.72
CA ILE A 377 -17.83 -28.10 2.91
C ILE A 377 -19.09 -27.36 2.42
N ASP A 378 -19.24 -26.07 2.79
CA ASP A 378 -20.35 -25.21 2.37
C ASP A 378 -20.39 -25.01 0.84
N MET A 379 -19.23 -25.08 0.18
CA MET A 379 -19.12 -25.06 -1.28
C MET A 379 -19.46 -26.41 -1.94
N GLY A 380 -19.89 -27.40 -1.15
CA GLY A 380 -20.36 -28.69 -1.62
C GLY A 380 -19.28 -29.76 -1.71
N VAL A 381 -18.10 -29.52 -1.15
CA VAL A 381 -17.03 -30.53 -1.13
C VAL A 381 -17.29 -31.54 -0.01
N PRO A 382 -17.36 -32.85 -0.31
CA PRO A 382 -17.44 -33.89 0.71
C PRO A 382 -16.22 -33.88 1.65
N PRO A 383 -16.39 -34.01 2.98
CA PRO A 383 -15.29 -33.90 3.94
C PRO A 383 -14.12 -34.88 3.69
N TYR A 384 -14.42 -36.10 3.24
CA TYR A 384 -13.37 -37.08 2.90
C TYR A 384 -12.47 -36.62 1.74
N MET A 385 -12.99 -35.84 0.78
CA MET A 385 -12.17 -35.30 -0.32
C MET A 385 -11.27 -34.16 0.19
N ILE A 386 -11.75 -33.34 1.12
CA ILE A 386 -10.94 -32.30 1.78
C ILE A 386 -9.80 -32.97 2.56
N ALA A 387 -10.11 -34.00 3.35
CA ALA A 387 -9.13 -34.74 4.15
C ALA A 387 -7.98 -35.32 3.31
N VAL A 388 -8.25 -35.80 2.09
CA VAL A 388 -7.22 -36.39 1.23
C VAL A 388 -6.44 -35.34 0.44
N SER A 389 -7.07 -34.21 0.10
CA SER A 389 -6.48 -33.20 -0.80
C SER A 389 -5.78 -32.05 -0.08
N LEU A 390 -6.22 -31.63 1.09
CA LEU A 390 -5.72 -30.44 1.78
C LEU A 390 -4.44 -30.73 2.58
N MET A 391 -3.37 -29.98 2.32
CA MET A 391 -2.07 -30.13 3.02
C MET A 391 -1.91 -29.11 4.14
N GLY A 392 -2.41 -27.89 3.95
CA GLY A 392 -2.39 -26.88 4.99
C GLY A 392 -3.07 -25.57 4.58
N ILE A 393 -3.28 -24.74 5.61
CA ILE A 393 -3.95 -23.46 5.48
C ILE A 393 -3.12 -22.41 6.22
N ILE A 394 -2.81 -21.31 5.54
CA ILE A 394 -2.14 -20.13 6.09
C ILE A 394 -3.19 -19.03 6.19
N SER A 395 -3.75 -18.80 7.37
CA SER A 395 -4.59 -17.63 7.61
C SER A 395 -3.73 -16.43 7.95
N GLN A 396 -4.03 -15.28 7.33
CA GLN A 396 -3.20 -14.09 7.41
C GLN A 396 -4.00 -12.82 7.69
N ARG A 397 -3.37 -11.91 8.43
CA ARG A 397 -3.75 -10.49 8.60
C ARG A 397 -2.52 -9.60 8.45
N LEU A 398 -2.75 -8.30 8.22
CA LEU A 398 -1.70 -7.29 8.30
C LEU A 398 -1.98 -6.34 9.46
N VAL A 399 -0.97 -6.09 10.29
CA VAL A 399 -0.96 -4.99 11.24
C VAL A 399 0.04 -3.93 10.81
N ARG A 400 -0.24 -2.68 11.14
CA ARG A 400 0.71 -1.58 10.97
C ARG A 400 1.82 -1.67 12.00
N ARG A 401 3.06 -1.40 11.58
CA ARG A 401 4.21 -1.35 12.48
C ARG A 401 4.29 0.03 13.11
N LEU A 402 4.54 0.08 14.41
CA LEU A 402 4.81 1.32 15.12
C LEU A 402 6.05 2.00 14.52
N CYS A 403 6.01 3.32 14.40
CA CYS A 403 7.15 4.09 13.95
C CYS A 403 8.30 3.95 14.96
N THR A 404 9.46 3.51 14.48
CA THR A 404 10.65 3.27 15.32
C THR A 404 11.18 4.53 15.99
N HIS A 405 10.87 5.71 15.46
CA HIS A 405 11.39 7.01 15.94
C HIS A 405 10.50 7.69 16.98
N CYS A 406 9.17 7.53 16.92
CA CYS A 406 8.25 8.28 17.78
C CYS A 406 7.38 7.42 18.71
N ALA A 407 7.39 6.08 18.58
CA ALA A 407 6.57 5.26 19.44
C ALA A 407 7.07 5.28 20.89
N GLU A 408 6.16 5.56 21.82
CA GLU A 408 6.45 5.71 23.24
C GLU A 408 6.01 4.49 24.04
N SER A 409 6.76 4.16 25.09
CA SER A 409 6.38 3.11 26.04
C SER A 409 5.37 3.64 27.06
N TYR A 410 4.41 2.80 27.44
CA TYR A 410 3.47 3.07 28.53
C TYR A 410 3.16 1.79 29.30
N ILE A 411 2.73 1.95 30.55
CA ILE A 411 2.20 0.85 31.36
C ILE A 411 0.73 0.67 30.97
N PRO A 412 0.33 -0.48 30.41
CA PRO A 412 -1.04 -0.65 29.96
C PRO A 412 -2.00 -0.73 31.15
N PRO A 413 -3.18 -0.11 31.05
CA PRO A 413 -4.22 -0.25 32.06
C PRO A 413 -4.70 -1.71 32.14
N GLU A 414 -5.23 -2.11 33.30
CA GLU A 414 -5.61 -3.50 33.59
C GLU A 414 -6.56 -4.11 32.55
N HIS A 415 -7.46 -3.30 31.98
CA HIS A 415 -8.41 -3.77 30.97
C HIS A 415 -7.74 -4.20 29.66
N GLU A 416 -6.63 -3.57 29.26
CA GLU A 416 -5.88 -3.96 28.06
C GLU A 416 -5.19 -5.31 28.29
N VAL A 417 -4.53 -5.48 29.43
CA VAL A 417 -3.88 -6.74 29.84
C VAL A 417 -4.91 -7.88 29.88
N ARG A 418 -6.07 -7.61 30.48
CA ARG A 418 -7.18 -8.58 30.57
C ARG A 418 -7.77 -8.92 29.20
N PHE A 419 -7.95 -7.94 28.30
CA PHE A 419 -8.46 -8.16 26.95
C PHE A 419 -7.54 -9.11 26.15
N LEU A 420 -6.22 -8.92 26.28
CA LEU A 420 -5.23 -9.78 25.65
C LEU A 420 -5.15 -11.17 26.31
N GLY A 421 -5.76 -11.39 27.47
CA GLY A 421 -5.69 -12.65 28.20
C GLY A 421 -4.31 -12.92 28.80
N LEU A 422 -3.52 -11.86 29.03
CA LEU A 422 -2.23 -11.95 29.69
C LEU A 422 -2.42 -12.12 31.21
N PRO A 423 -1.53 -12.86 31.90
CA PRO A 423 -1.57 -12.94 33.36
C PRO A 423 -1.33 -11.55 33.98
N PRO A 424 -1.81 -11.28 35.21
CA PRO A 424 -1.49 -10.03 35.90
C PRO A 424 0.03 -9.86 36.04
N GLY A 425 0.54 -8.69 35.66
CA GLY A 425 1.98 -8.40 35.71
C GLY A 425 2.32 -7.00 35.19
N ASP A 426 3.57 -6.61 35.39
CA ASP A 426 4.11 -5.35 34.89
C ASP A 426 4.52 -5.51 33.42
N TYR A 427 3.69 -4.96 32.54
CA TYR A 427 3.97 -4.92 31.10
C TYR A 427 4.34 -3.50 30.66
N TYR A 428 5.12 -3.42 29.59
CA TYR A 428 5.40 -2.17 28.90
C TYR A 428 4.97 -2.32 27.45
N PHE A 429 3.88 -1.66 27.08
CA PHE A 429 3.40 -1.62 25.69
C PHE A 429 3.92 -0.36 25.02
N ARG A 430 3.88 -0.35 23.69
CA ARG A 430 4.20 0.84 22.90
C ARG A 430 2.95 1.39 22.22
N LYS A 431 2.83 2.73 22.19
CA LYS A 431 1.72 3.45 21.56
C LYS A 431 2.20 4.34 20.41
N PRO A 432 1.37 4.59 19.39
CA PRO A 432 1.70 5.55 18.34
C PRO A 432 1.66 6.98 18.90
N VAL A 433 2.60 7.82 18.48
CA VAL A 433 2.60 9.26 18.79
C VAL A 433 2.44 10.09 17.52
N GLY A 434 3.34 9.91 16.55
CA GLY A 434 3.38 10.70 15.33
C GLY A 434 4.65 11.55 15.25
N CYS A 435 5.23 11.64 14.05
CA CYS A 435 6.35 12.52 13.72
C CYS A 435 6.40 12.71 12.20
N ALA A 436 7.26 13.60 11.73
CA ALA A 436 7.45 13.87 10.31
C ALA A 436 7.85 12.61 9.49
N LEU A 437 8.57 11.65 10.08
CA LEU A 437 9.02 10.44 9.37
C LEU A 437 7.90 9.42 9.09
N CYS A 438 6.80 9.51 9.84
CA CYS A 438 5.61 8.68 9.67
C CYS A 438 4.37 9.50 9.27
N ASN A 439 4.56 10.74 8.83
CA ASN A 439 3.50 11.68 8.47
C ASN A 439 2.44 11.81 9.59
N ASP A 440 2.92 11.92 10.84
CA ASP A 440 2.08 12.08 12.04
C ASP A 440 1.09 10.93 12.32
N THR A 441 1.23 9.80 11.65
CA THR A 441 0.36 8.63 11.86
C THR A 441 0.73 7.81 13.09
N GLY A 442 2.01 7.86 13.49
CA GLY A 442 2.61 6.98 14.49
C GLY A 442 2.96 5.57 13.98
N TYR A 443 2.73 5.28 12.69
CA TYR A 443 3.00 3.97 12.08
C TYR A 443 3.83 4.10 10.79
N LYS A 444 4.61 3.08 10.46
CA LYS A 444 5.35 3.05 9.20
C LYS A 444 5.51 1.62 8.69
N GLY A 445 4.79 1.30 7.62
CA GLY A 445 4.78 -0.02 7.02
C GLY A 445 3.92 -1.01 7.80
N ARG A 446 3.88 -2.24 7.29
CA ARG A 446 3.03 -3.32 7.80
C ARG A 446 3.84 -4.59 8.01
N ILE A 447 3.32 -5.48 8.86
CA ILE A 447 3.82 -6.83 9.09
C ILE A 447 2.64 -7.80 9.09
N ALA A 448 2.85 -8.99 8.55
CA ALA A 448 1.82 -10.01 8.53
C ALA A 448 1.80 -10.82 9.83
N VAL A 449 0.58 -11.15 10.27
CA VAL A 449 0.29 -12.06 11.38
C VAL A 449 -0.23 -13.34 10.75
N HIS A 450 0.32 -14.48 11.15
CA HIS A 450 0.04 -15.76 10.53
C HIS A 450 -0.49 -16.79 11.54
N GLU A 451 -1.46 -17.56 11.10
CA GLU A 451 -1.94 -18.78 11.74
C GLU A 451 -1.83 -19.90 10.70
N ILE A 452 -0.95 -20.87 10.95
CA ILE A 452 -0.62 -21.93 10.00
C ILE A 452 -1.10 -23.27 10.54
N LEU A 453 -2.08 -23.85 9.86
CA LEU A 453 -2.60 -25.19 10.11
C LEU A 453 -1.96 -26.17 9.12
N ILE A 454 -1.21 -27.16 9.65
CA ILE A 454 -0.74 -28.32 8.89
C ILE A 454 -1.75 -29.45 9.04
N VAL A 455 -2.16 -30.06 7.93
CA VAL A 455 -3.15 -31.15 7.93
C VAL A 455 -2.44 -32.50 8.12
N THR A 456 -2.22 -32.83 9.39
CA THR A 456 -1.66 -34.11 9.84
C THR A 456 -2.64 -35.27 9.63
N LYS A 457 -2.17 -36.51 9.82
CA LYS A 457 -3.03 -37.70 9.70
C LYS A 457 -4.28 -37.63 10.59
N ASP A 458 -4.14 -37.30 11.88
CA ASP A 458 -5.32 -37.28 12.76
C ASP A 458 -6.25 -36.12 12.39
N MET A 459 -5.72 -34.96 11.97
CA MET A 459 -6.54 -33.86 11.45
C MET A 459 -7.35 -34.31 10.22
N ARG A 460 -6.78 -35.14 9.33
CA ARG A 460 -7.53 -35.72 8.19
C ARG A 460 -8.66 -36.62 8.67
N ASP A 461 -8.41 -37.47 9.66
CA ASP A 461 -9.43 -38.35 10.22
C ASP A 461 -10.58 -37.54 10.86
N MET A 462 -10.25 -36.46 11.58
CA MET A 462 -11.24 -35.54 12.16
C MET A 462 -12.05 -34.80 11.09
N ILE A 463 -11.40 -34.32 10.02
CA ILE A 463 -12.08 -33.68 8.88
C ILE A 463 -13.01 -34.69 8.20
N ALA A 464 -12.54 -35.91 7.92
CA ALA A 464 -13.34 -36.95 7.27
C ALA A 464 -14.56 -37.37 8.13
N ALA A 465 -14.42 -37.36 9.45
CA ALA A 465 -15.50 -37.58 10.41
C ALA A 465 -16.44 -36.36 10.56
N ASN A 466 -16.19 -35.26 9.85
CA ASN A 466 -16.97 -34.02 9.91
C ASN A 466 -17.10 -33.47 11.33
N MET A 467 -15.99 -33.47 12.09
CA MET A 467 -15.96 -32.93 13.45
C MET A 467 -16.21 -31.42 13.45
N SER A 468 -16.67 -30.91 14.60
CA SER A 468 -16.97 -29.48 14.75
C SER A 468 -15.69 -28.62 14.67
N ASN A 469 -15.85 -27.38 14.22
CA ASN A 469 -14.73 -26.42 14.15
C ASN A 469 -14.02 -26.24 15.49
N ASN A 470 -14.75 -26.22 16.60
CA ASN A 470 -14.17 -26.11 17.93
C ASN A 470 -13.21 -27.27 18.22
N ALA A 471 -13.60 -28.50 17.87
CA ALA A 471 -12.76 -29.67 18.10
C ALA A 471 -11.52 -29.65 17.19
N LEU A 472 -11.68 -29.26 15.91
CA LEU A 472 -10.55 -29.11 14.98
C LEU A 472 -9.57 -28.03 15.45
N GLN A 473 -10.09 -26.90 15.92
CA GLN A 473 -9.28 -25.80 16.44
C GLN A 473 -8.55 -26.17 17.73
N GLU A 474 -9.22 -26.84 18.67
CA GLU A 474 -8.62 -27.30 19.90
C GLU A 474 -7.50 -28.32 19.63
N TYR A 475 -7.72 -29.28 18.72
CA TYR A 475 -6.66 -30.18 18.28
C TYR A 475 -5.50 -29.41 17.65
N ALA A 476 -5.78 -28.48 16.74
CA ALA A 476 -4.74 -27.72 16.04
C ALA A 476 -3.86 -26.94 17.03
N ILE A 477 -4.46 -26.24 18.00
CA ILE A 477 -3.74 -25.49 19.03
C ILE A 477 -2.90 -26.44 19.91
N ASN A 478 -3.48 -27.56 20.35
CA ASN A 478 -2.77 -28.56 21.15
C ASN A 478 -1.60 -29.22 20.41
N ASN A 479 -1.61 -29.18 19.07
CA ASN A 479 -0.55 -29.70 18.21
C ASN A 479 0.33 -28.58 17.60
N GLY A 480 0.40 -27.44 18.28
CA GLY A 480 1.37 -26.39 17.97
C GLY A 480 0.88 -25.30 17.01
N MET A 481 -0.39 -25.27 16.60
CA MET A 481 -0.90 -24.11 15.87
C MET A 481 -0.98 -22.89 16.79
N THR A 482 -0.27 -21.82 16.43
CA THR A 482 -0.41 -20.52 17.09
C THR A 482 -1.52 -19.74 16.38
N THR A 483 -2.52 -19.28 17.14
CA THR A 483 -3.65 -18.51 16.60
C THR A 483 -3.26 -17.11 16.18
N LEU A 484 -4.05 -16.48 15.30
CA LEU A 484 -3.86 -15.07 14.93
C LEU A 484 -3.86 -14.14 16.16
N LYS A 485 -4.67 -14.44 17.18
CA LYS A 485 -4.72 -13.67 18.43
C LYS A 485 -3.41 -13.79 19.22
N GLN A 486 -2.92 -15.01 19.43
CA GLN A 486 -1.67 -15.26 20.16
C GLN A 486 -0.47 -14.59 19.46
N GLU A 487 -0.40 -14.71 18.13
CA GLU A 487 0.67 -14.09 17.35
C GLU A 487 0.59 -12.55 17.38
N SER A 488 -0.62 -11.99 17.36
CA SER A 488 -0.82 -10.54 17.51
C SER A 488 -0.39 -10.04 18.90
N ILE A 489 -0.68 -10.79 19.96
CA ILE A 489 -0.23 -10.48 21.34
C ILE A 489 1.30 -10.47 21.41
N ARG A 490 1.97 -11.45 20.79
CA ARG A 490 3.44 -11.48 20.70
C ARG A 490 4.00 -10.19 20.11
N LEU A 491 3.42 -9.69 19.01
CA LEU A 491 3.86 -8.44 18.38
C LEU A 491 3.67 -7.19 19.26
N ILE A 492 2.68 -7.18 20.16
CA ILE A 492 2.54 -6.11 21.18
C ILE A 492 3.67 -6.20 22.19
N LEU A 493 3.94 -7.41 22.71
CA LEU A 493 4.99 -7.64 23.70
C LEU A 493 6.38 -7.30 23.15
N ASP A 494 6.61 -7.54 21.85
CA ASP A 494 7.83 -7.16 21.14
C ASP A 494 7.89 -5.65 20.80
N GLY A 495 6.83 -4.88 21.08
CA GLY A 495 6.76 -3.45 20.79
C GLY A 495 6.74 -3.12 19.29
N ILE A 496 6.28 -4.06 18.45
CA ILE A 496 6.24 -3.93 16.99
C ILE A 496 4.94 -3.25 16.54
N THR A 497 3.82 -3.54 17.21
CA THR A 497 2.51 -2.96 16.92
C THR A 497 1.84 -2.43 18.19
N SER A 498 0.68 -1.81 18.06
CA SER A 498 -0.08 -1.22 19.17
C SER A 498 -1.25 -2.12 19.61
N PHE A 499 -1.74 -1.87 20.83
CA PHE A 499 -2.98 -2.49 21.33
C PHE A 499 -4.16 -2.31 20.37
N ASN A 500 -4.33 -1.10 19.82
CA ASN A 500 -5.43 -0.79 18.91
C ASN A 500 -5.41 -1.64 17.62
N GLU A 501 -4.23 -1.90 17.05
CA GLU A 501 -4.12 -2.73 15.84
C GLU A 501 -4.48 -4.20 16.12
N VAL A 502 -4.09 -4.73 17.29
CA VAL A 502 -4.45 -6.10 17.68
C VAL A 502 -5.91 -6.24 18.02
N MET A 503 -6.49 -5.21 18.63
CA MET A 503 -7.92 -5.14 18.92
C MET A 503 -8.74 -5.19 17.63
N ASP A 504 -8.35 -4.42 16.61
CA ASP A 504 -8.99 -4.44 15.28
C ASP A 504 -8.96 -5.83 14.63
N ILE A 505 -7.82 -6.54 14.74
CA ILE A 505 -7.73 -7.94 14.26
C ILE A 505 -8.65 -8.86 15.06
N THR A 506 -8.59 -8.77 16.39
CA THR A 506 -9.31 -9.68 17.28
C THR A 506 -10.83 -9.55 17.14
N PHE A 507 -11.35 -8.35 16.85
CA PHE A 507 -12.78 -8.15 16.56
C PHE A 507 -13.19 -8.59 15.15
N SER A 508 -12.24 -8.79 14.24
CA SER A 508 -12.49 -9.22 12.86
C SER A 508 -12.43 -10.74 12.66
N ILE A 509 -11.99 -11.47 13.68
CA ILE A 509 -11.95 -12.94 13.74
C ILE A 509 -13.21 -13.39 14.46
#